data_AF-A0A835Z103-F1
#
_entry.id   AF-A0A835Z103-F1
#
_cell.length_a   1.000
_cell.length_b   1.000
_cell.length_c   1.000
_cell.angle_alpha   90.00
_cell.angle_beta   90.00
_cell.angle_gamma   90.00
#
_symmetry.space_group_name_H-M   'P 1'
#
loop_
_entity.id
_entity.type
_entity.pdbx_description
1 polymer ?
#
loop_
_entity_poly.entity_id
_entity_poly.type
_entity_poly.pdbx_seq_one_letter_code
_entity_poly.pdbx_strand_id
1 'polypeptide(L)'
;MTHGAAVYVEGEEDEPVKNYMQMAQEYHVTAPYRDLKGRAKEARMVFFPCGHKCMCEKCVMQHKYSCAGATDAGEDSWTMCPVCAEQIKFMSLFIDGKTEVQRYWQWIDAVERTGGMYKSSLDVAAESWCCAVS
;
A
#
# COMPACT_ATOMS: atom_id res chain seq x y z
N MET A 1 59.08 35.80 27.67
CA MET A 1 58.02 34.83 28.00
C MET A 1 57.18 34.61 26.75
N THR A 2 57.56 33.65 25.92
CA THR A 2 56.87 33.30 24.68
C THR A 2 55.85 32.21 25.00
N HIS A 3 54.56 32.54 24.88
CA HIS A 3 53.48 31.58 25.06
C HIS A 3 53.43 30.69 23.81
N GLY A 4 53.77 29.41 23.97
CA GLY A 4 53.61 28.39 22.94
C GLY A 4 52.13 28.03 22.80
N ALA A 5 51.58 28.20 21.60
CA ALA A 5 50.23 27.77 21.28
C ALA A 5 50.18 26.24 21.20
N ALA A 6 49.31 25.62 22.00
CA ALA A 6 48.98 24.21 21.90
C ALA A 6 48.12 23.99 20.66
N VAL A 7 48.62 23.21 19.71
CA VAL A 7 47.83 22.69 18.58
C VAL A 7 47.11 21.44 19.08
N TYR A 8 45.80 21.55 19.28
CA TYR A 8 44.94 20.39 19.48
C TYR A 8 44.70 19.76 18.11
N VAL A 9 45.14 18.52 17.91
CA VAL A 9 44.74 17.69 16.77
C VAL A 9 43.49 16.93 17.23
N GLU A 10 42.33 17.42 16.81
CA GLU A 10 41.08 16.69 17.00
C GLU A 10 41.09 15.47 16.06
N GLY A 11 41.10 14.28 16.65
CA GLY A 11 40.89 13.04 15.93
C GLY A 11 39.43 12.96 15.51
N GLU A 12 39.17 13.34 14.27
CA GLU A 12 37.91 13.11 13.59
C GLU A 12 37.86 11.60 13.27
N GLU A 13 37.12 10.83 14.07
CA GLU A 13 36.79 9.45 13.71
C GLU A 13 35.93 9.51 12.44
N ASP A 14 36.55 9.19 11.30
CA ASP A 14 35.91 9.02 9.98
C ASP A 14 34.80 7.96 10.09
N GLU A 15 33.60 8.36 10.57
CA GLU A 15 32.37 7.62 10.33
C GLU A 15 32.26 7.49 8.81
N PRO A 16 32.21 6.26 8.25
CA PRO A 16 32.15 6.08 6.81
C PRO A 16 30.93 6.82 6.29
N VAL A 17 31.17 7.85 5.47
CA VAL A 17 30.12 8.66 4.84
C VAL A 17 29.13 7.69 4.20
N LYS A 18 27.98 7.53 4.86
CA LYS A 18 26.93 6.62 4.39
C LYS A 18 26.54 7.12 3.02
N ASN A 19 26.97 6.40 1.99
CA ASN A 19 26.65 6.74 0.61
C ASN A 19 25.17 6.40 0.39
N TYR A 20 24.29 7.30 0.79
CA TYR A 20 22.84 7.11 0.74
C TYR A 20 22.36 6.80 -0.69
N MET A 21 23.08 7.27 -1.71
CA MET A 21 22.82 6.95 -3.11
C MET A 21 23.11 5.47 -3.40
N GLN A 22 24.27 4.96 -2.96
CA GLN A 22 24.62 3.55 -3.10
C GLN A 22 23.68 2.66 -2.28
N MET A 23 23.37 3.05 -1.04
CA MET A 23 22.41 2.32 -0.20
C MET A 23 21.01 2.28 -0.83
N ALA A 24 20.56 3.38 -1.44
CA ALA A 24 19.30 3.42 -2.17
C ALA A 24 19.32 2.54 -3.43
N GLN A 25 20.44 2.51 -4.16
CA GLN A 25 20.63 1.62 -5.30
C GLN A 25 20.65 0.15 -4.90
N GLU A 26 21.38 -0.20 -3.83
CA GLU A 26 21.41 -1.55 -3.27
C GLU A 26 20.03 -1.96 -2.78
N TYR A 27 19.31 -1.09 -2.07
CA TYR A 27 17.93 -1.36 -1.65
C TYR A 27 16.99 -1.53 -2.85
N HIS A 28 17.12 -0.71 -3.89
CA HIS A 28 16.34 -0.84 -5.12
C HIS A 28 16.50 -2.21 -5.79
N VAL A 29 17.71 -2.79 -5.70
CA VAL A 29 18.05 -4.09 -6.31
C VAL A 29 17.70 -5.26 -5.38
N THR A 30 17.86 -5.08 -4.06
CA THR A 30 17.77 -6.16 -3.06
C THR A 30 16.45 -6.19 -2.29
N ALA A 31 15.57 -5.18 -2.46
CA ALA A 31 14.33 -5.10 -1.70
C ALA A 31 13.52 -6.40 -1.83
N PRO A 32 13.20 -7.08 -0.71
CA PRO A 32 12.57 -8.40 -0.71
C PRO A 32 11.15 -8.41 -1.30
N TYR A 33 10.56 -7.24 -1.53
CA TYR A 33 9.24 -7.05 -2.13
C TYR A 33 9.28 -6.99 -3.67
N ARG A 34 10.47 -6.98 -4.28
CA ARG A 34 10.63 -7.02 -5.73
C ARG A 34 10.75 -8.48 -6.19
N ASP A 35 9.76 -8.98 -6.92
CA ASP A 35 9.92 -10.25 -7.64
C ASP A 35 10.91 -10.05 -8.80
N LEU A 36 12.21 -10.25 -8.51
CA LEU A 36 13.29 -10.20 -9.49
C LEU A 36 13.16 -11.28 -10.59
N LYS A 37 12.22 -12.23 -10.47
CA LYS A 37 11.95 -13.26 -11.49
C LYS A 37 10.93 -12.83 -12.55
N GLY A 38 10.69 -11.52 -12.72
CA GLY A 38 9.94 -11.02 -13.87
C GLY A 38 8.43 -11.28 -13.82
N ARG A 39 7.87 -11.55 -12.63
CA ARG A 39 6.41 -11.55 -12.45
C ARG A 39 6.02 -10.39 -11.55
N ALA A 40 6.25 -9.17 -12.04
CA ALA A 40 5.47 -8.03 -11.57
C ALA A 40 4.00 -8.36 -11.87
N LYS A 41 3.32 -8.98 -10.90
CA LYS A 41 1.89 -9.27 -11.03
C LYS A 41 1.23 -7.93 -11.24
N GLU A 42 0.47 -7.82 -12.32
CA GLU A 42 -0.21 -6.59 -12.67
C GLU A 42 -0.99 -6.09 -11.45
N ALA A 43 -0.68 -4.88 -11.01
CA ALA A 43 -1.47 -4.22 -9.98
C ALA A 43 -2.86 -3.99 -10.56
N ARG A 44 -3.85 -4.70 -10.00
CA ARG A 44 -5.23 -4.71 -10.48
C ARG A 44 -6.20 -4.23 -9.41
N MET A 45 -5.77 -3.97 -8.18
CA MET A 45 -6.62 -3.44 -7.13
C MET A 45 -6.43 -1.93 -7.03
N VAL A 46 -7.55 -1.20 -7.11
CA VAL A 46 -7.65 0.25 -6.91
C VAL A 46 -8.20 0.51 -5.52
N PHE A 47 -7.52 1.38 -4.77
CA PHE A 47 -7.93 1.76 -3.42
C PHE A 47 -8.57 3.13 -3.42
N PHE A 48 -9.74 3.25 -2.81
CA PHE A 48 -10.46 4.51 -2.67
C PHE A 48 -10.46 4.96 -1.20
N PRO A 49 -10.32 6.27 -0.94
CA PRO A 49 -10.49 7.38 -1.89
C PRO A 49 -9.24 7.77 -2.70
N CYS A 50 -8.06 7.25 -2.38
CA CYS A 50 -6.80 7.76 -2.97
C CYS A 50 -6.58 7.42 -4.46
N GLY A 51 -7.33 6.48 -5.04
CA GLY A 51 -7.26 6.07 -6.44
C GLY A 51 -6.01 5.27 -6.83
N HIS A 52 -5.16 4.89 -5.87
CA HIS A 52 -3.92 4.19 -6.20
C HIS A 52 -4.17 2.74 -6.64
N LYS A 53 -3.61 2.38 -7.80
CA LYS A 53 -3.53 1.01 -8.32
C LYS A 53 -2.18 0.38 -7.97
N CYS A 54 -2.03 -0.10 -6.74
CA CYS A 54 -0.72 -0.47 -6.19
C CYS A 54 -0.54 -1.96 -5.88
N MET A 55 -1.59 -2.79 -5.89
CA MET A 55 -1.49 -4.20 -5.52
C MET A 55 -2.29 -5.12 -6.43
N CYS A 56 -1.93 -6.40 -6.44
CA CYS A 56 -2.75 -7.46 -7.01
C CYS A 56 -3.66 -8.08 -5.93
N GLU A 57 -4.73 -8.73 -6.35
CA GLU A 57 -5.71 -9.39 -5.48
C GLU A 57 -5.07 -10.40 -4.52
N LYS A 58 -4.10 -11.17 -5.01
CA LYS A 58 -3.36 -12.14 -4.17
C LYS A 58 -2.61 -11.48 -3.02
N CYS A 59 -2.00 -10.32 -3.26
CA CYS A 59 -1.30 -9.57 -2.22
C CYS A 59 -2.29 -8.97 -1.22
N VAL A 60 -3.46 -8.48 -1.68
CA VAL A 60 -4.53 -8.01 -0.79
C VAL A 60 -4.96 -9.12 0.16
N MET A 61 -5.24 -10.33 -0.35
CA MET A 61 -5.65 -11.47 0.47
C MET A 61 -4.53 -11.96 1.40
N GLN A 62 -3.32 -12.16 0.87
CA GLN A 62 -2.18 -12.71 1.62
C GLN A 62 -1.78 -11.82 2.80
N HIS A 63 -1.86 -10.49 2.61
CA HIS A 63 -1.47 -9.52 3.63
C HIS A 63 -2.67 -8.94 4.38
N LYS A 64 -3.84 -9.59 4.30
CA LYS A 64 -5.07 -9.23 5.03
C LYS A 64 -5.47 -7.75 4.87
N TYR A 65 -5.33 -7.20 3.67
CA TYR A 65 -5.82 -5.84 3.41
C TYR A 65 -7.35 -5.83 3.44
N SER A 66 -7.92 -4.82 4.09
CA SER A 66 -9.36 -4.66 4.23
C SER A 66 -9.79 -3.19 4.10
N CYS A 67 -11.09 -2.99 3.97
CA CYS A 67 -11.70 -1.66 4.03
C CYS A 67 -11.96 -1.28 5.49
N ALA A 68 -11.72 -0.03 5.85
CA ALA A 68 -12.00 0.47 7.19
C ALA A 68 -13.49 0.37 7.51
N GLY A 69 -13.83 -0.17 8.68
CA GLY A 69 -15.24 -0.35 9.10
C GLY A 69 -15.96 -1.52 8.44
N ALA A 70 -15.28 -2.32 7.61
CA ALA A 70 -15.84 -3.58 7.13
C ALA A 70 -16.08 -4.55 8.29
N THR A 71 -17.28 -5.13 8.37
CA THR A 71 -17.68 -6.02 9.48
C THR A 71 -16.86 -7.31 9.57
N ASP A 72 -16.21 -7.70 8.48
CA ASP A 72 -15.37 -8.88 8.30
C ASP A 72 -13.87 -8.54 8.38
N ALA A 73 -13.52 -7.29 8.65
CA ALA A 73 -12.15 -6.90 8.97
C ALA A 73 -11.73 -7.54 10.30
N GLY A 74 -10.86 -8.55 10.24
CA GLY A 74 -10.23 -9.09 11.44
C GLY A 74 -9.37 -8.04 12.14
N GLU A 75 -9.06 -8.26 13.43
CA GLU A 75 -8.23 -7.34 14.24
C GLU A 75 -6.85 -7.07 13.60
N ASP A 76 -6.32 -8.02 12.82
CA ASP A 76 -5.04 -7.91 12.11
C ASP A 76 -5.13 -7.30 10.70
N SER A 77 -6.28 -6.74 10.32
CA SER A 77 -6.46 -6.27 8.94
C SER A 77 -5.76 -4.94 8.67
N TRP A 78 -5.11 -4.86 7.51
CA TRP A 78 -4.43 -3.63 7.09
C TRP A 78 -5.38 -2.75 6.28
N THR A 79 -5.65 -1.54 6.78
CA THR A 79 -6.64 -0.63 6.20
C THR A 79 -6.05 0.64 5.60
N MET A 80 -4.73 0.69 5.40
CA MET A 80 -4.02 1.89 4.89
C MET A 80 -3.39 1.63 3.53
N CYS A 81 -3.44 2.59 2.61
CA CYS A 81 -2.79 2.46 1.31
C CYS A 81 -1.26 2.40 1.48
N PRO A 82 -0.56 1.43 0.88
CA PRO A 82 0.90 1.31 1.04
C PRO A 82 1.68 2.42 0.32
N VAL A 83 1.03 3.19 -0.57
CA VAL A 83 1.67 4.26 -1.34
C VAL A 83 1.60 5.60 -0.62
N CYS A 84 0.44 5.93 -0.04
CA CYS A 84 0.18 7.27 0.50
C CYS A 84 -0.29 7.26 1.96
N ALA A 85 -0.43 6.08 2.57
CA ALA A 85 -0.98 5.90 3.91
C ALA A 85 -2.40 6.48 4.09
N GLU A 86 -3.16 6.74 3.02
CA GLU A 86 -4.57 7.10 3.12
C GLU A 86 -5.41 5.88 3.55
N GLN A 87 -6.43 6.09 4.37
CA GLN A 87 -7.31 5.01 4.82
C GLN A 87 -8.15 4.46 3.65
N ILE A 88 -8.07 3.15 3.44
CA ILE A 88 -8.80 2.41 2.42
C ILE A 88 -10.23 2.24 2.90
N LYS A 89 -11.18 2.87 2.21
CA LYS A 89 -12.61 2.75 2.50
C LYS A 89 -13.30 1.78 1.55
N PHE A 90 -12.78 1.65 0.33
CA PHE A 90 -13.32 0.79 -0.71
C PHE A 90 -12.20 0.28 -1.61
N MET A 91 -12.30 -0.98 -2.06
CA MET A 91 -11.36 -1.60 -3.00
C MET A 91 -12.10 -2.15 -4.20
N SER A 92 -11.57 -1.96 -5.41
CA SER A 92 -12.15 -2.52 -6.64
C SER A 92 -11.09 -3.05 -7.58
N LEU A 93 -11.46 -4.02 -8.42
CA LEU A 93 -10.64 -4.43 -9.54
C LEU A 93 -10.63 -3.33 -10.61
N PHE A 94 -9.44 -2.98 -11.07
CA PHE A 94 -9.20 -2.08 -12.19
C PHE A 94 -9.67 -2.75 -13.48
N ILE A 95 -10.54 -2.06 -14.22
CA ILE A 95 -11.04 -2.50 -15.52
C ILE A 95 -10.64 -1.47 -16.58
N ASP A 96 -11.09 -0.21 -16.43
CA ASP A 96 -10.94 0.81 -17.47
C ASP A 96 -10.73 2.25 -16.97
N GLY A 97 -10.57 2.50 -15.67
CA GLY A 97 -10.45 3.85 -15.13
C GLY A 97 -11.79 4.46 -14.71
N LYS A 98 -12.90 4.04 -15.33
CA LYS A 98 -14.23 4.67 -15.18
C LYS A 98 -15.16 3.82 -14.33
N THR A 99 -15.14 2.51 -14.57
CA THR A 99 -16.04 1.54 -13.92
C THR A 99 -15.80 1.48 -12.42
N GLU A 100 -14.54 1.49 -11.99
CA GLU A 100 -14.18 1.48 -10.57
C GLU A 100 -14.58 2.78 -9.85
N VAL A 101 -14.48 3.93 -10.54
CA VAL A 101 -14.90 5.23 -10.00
C VAL A 101 -16.41 5.26 -9.86
N GLN A 102 -17.14 4.76 -10.86
CA GLN A 102 -18.59 4.64 -10.78
C GLN A 102 -19.02 3.72 -9.63
N ARG A 103 -18.36 2.57 -9.47
CA ARG A 103 -18.61 1.65 -8.34
C ARG A 103 -18.34 2.31 -6.99
N TYR A 104 -17.29 3.11 -6.89
CA TYR A 104 -16.98 3.86 -5.68
C TYR A 104 -18.09 4.86 -5.33
N TRP A 105 -18.58 5.64 -6.30
CA TRP A 105 -19.69 6.57 -6.06
C TRP A 105 -21.00 5.87 -5.71
N GLN A 106 -21.31 4.76 -6.39
CA GLN A 106 -22.47 3.92 -6.03
C GLN A 106 -22.36 3.37 -4.60
N TRP A 107 -21.16 3.02 -4.17
CA TRP A 107 -20.89 2.59 -2.80
C TRP A 107 -21.07 3.74 -1.79
N ILE A 108 -20.57 4.95 -2.09
CA ILE A 108 -20.82 6.15 -1.25
C ILE A 108 -22.32 6.37 -1.07
N ASP A 109 -23.08 6.41 -2.16
CA ASP A 109 -24.54 6.57 -2.13
C ASP A 109 -25.24 5.49 -1.29
N ALA A 110 -24.75 4.26 -1.36
CA ALA A 110 -25.29 3.15 -0.58
C ALA A 110 -25.00 3.33 0.92
N VAL A 111 -23.77 3.69 1.29
CA VAL A 111 -23.34 3.89 2.68
C VAL A 111 -24.10 5.05 3.33
N GLU A 112 -24.33 6.13 2.60
CA GLU A 112 -25.13 7.26 3.09
C GLU A 112 -26.58 6.85 3.39
N ARG A 113 -27.16 5.96 2.58
CA ARG A 113 -28.53 5.44 2.80
C ARG A 113 -28.61 4.43 3.95
N THR A 114 -27.55 3.65 4.19
CA THR A 114 -27.54 2.59 5.23
C THR A 114 -27.00 3.05 6.58
N GLY A 115 -26.57 4.31 6.71
CA GLY A 115 -26.09 4.85 7.99
C GLY A 115 -24.73 4.31 8.44
N GLY A 116 -23.87 3.90 7.50
CA GLY A 116 -22.46 3.60 7.80
C GLY A 116 -22.06 2.13 8.02
N MET A 117 -23.00 1.17 8.00
CA MET A 117 -22.67 -0.26 8.09
C MET A 117 -22.51 -0.88 6.69
N TYR A 118 -21.33 -1.47 6.40
CA TYR A 118 -21.10 -2.20 5.14
C TYR A 118 -20.17 -3.42 5.31
N LYS A 119 -20.42 -4.46 4.52
CA LYS A 119 -19.53 -5.63 4.37
C LYS A 119 -18.36 -5.27 3.46
N SER A 120 -17.19 -5.92 3.60
CA SER A 120 -16.05 -5.65 2.73
C SER A 120 -16.42 -5.77 1.23
N SER A 121 -15.72 -5.00 0.39
CA SER A 121 -16.03 -4.91 -1.04
C SER A 121 -15.79 -6.21 -1.83
N LEU A 122 -15.24 -7.25 -1.19
CA LEU A 122 -15.15 -8.60 -1.77
C LEU A 122 -16.54 -9.21 -1.98
N ASP A 123 -17.53 -8.88 -1.14
CA ASP A 123 -18.90 -9.35 -1.29
C ASP A 123 -19.74 -8.50 -2.25
N VAL A 124 -19.43 -7.20 -2.40
CA VAL A 124 -20.17 -6.30 -3.30
C VAL A 124 -19.79 -6.54 -4.78
N ALA A 125 -18.67 -7.24 -5.03
CA ALA A 125 -18.32 -7.79 -6.34
C ALA A 125 -18.89 -9.22 -6.57
N ALA A 126 -19.50 -9.85 -5.56
CA ALA A 126 -19.89 -11.25 -5.58
C ALA A 126 -21.17 -11.57 -6.37
N GLU A 127 -21.88 -10.58 -6.91
CA GLU A 127 -22.97 -10.86 -7.88
C GLU A 127 -22.46 -11.10 -9.32
N SER A 128 -21.15 -11.21 -9.58
CA SER A 128 -20.71 -11.65 -10.91
C SER A 128 -19.40 -12.42 -11.01
N TRP A 129 -18.58 -12.60 -9.97
CA TRP A 129 -17.27 -13.23 -10.15
C TRP A 129 -17.01 -14.33 -9.10
N CYS A 130 -17.11 -15.58 -9.58
CA CYS A 130 -16.62 -16.83 -8.97
C CYS A 130 -17.55 -17.60 -8.00
N CYS A 131 -18.72 -18.02 -8.49
CA CYS A 131 -19.24 -19.37 -8.21
C CYS A 131 -19.74 -20.03 -9.52
N ALA A 132 -18.79 -20.56 -10.28
CA ALA A 132 -19.02 -21.68 -11.20
C ALA A 132 -17.74 -22.54 -11.23
N VAL A 133 -17.47 -23.21 -10.10
CA VAL A 133 -16.82 -24.51 -10.11
C VAL A 133 -17.83 -25.49 -9.56
N SER A 134 -18.58 -26.10 -10.49
CA SER A 134 -19.07 -27.47 -10.46
C SER A 134 -19.45 -27.83 -11.88
#